data_AF-A0A661GQR8-F1
#
_entry.id   AF-A0A661GQR8-F1
#
_cell.length_a   1.000
_cell.length_b   1.000
_cell.length_c   1.000
_cell.angle_alpha   90.00
_cell.angle_beta   90.00
_cell.angle_gamma   90.00
#
_symmetry.space_group_name_H-M   'P 1'
#
loop_
_entity.id
_entity.type
_entity.pdbx_description
1 polymer ?
#
loop_
_entity_poly.entity_id
_entity_poly.type
_entity_poly.pdbx_seq_one_letter_code
_entity_poly.pdbx_strand_id
1 'polypeptide(L)' 'MTTAEHSEDFLRWYKALQQIAQQSESQWLVSADLNTHFGAYQKGLSPEEEFAELDELAQWRGCGCGGS' A
#
# COMPACT_ATOMS: atom_id res chain seq x y z
N MET A 1 14.15 4.39 11.36
CA MET A 1 13.10 3.99 12.32
C MET A 1 12.89 2.50 12.12
N THR A 2 13.14 1.71 13.14
CA THR A 2 12.98 0.24 13.10
C THR A 2 11.53 -0.13 13.37
N THR A 3 11.05 -1.24 12.80
CA THR A 3 9.72 -1.86 12.94
C THR A 3 9.18 -1.96 14.39
N ALA A 4 10.03 -1.75 15.40
CA ALA A 4 9.74 -1.82 16.82
C ALA A 4 8.86 -0.67 17.39
N GLU A 5 8.60 0.40 16.64
CA GLU A 5 7.80 1.55 17.12
C GLU A 5 6.33 1.53 16.70
N HIS A 6 5.91 0.55 15.88
CA HIS A 6 4.51 0.45 15.44
C HIS A 6 3.72 -0.56 16.26
N SER A 7 2.45 -0.23 16.53
CA SER A 7 1.50 -1.12 17.22
C SER A 7 1.30 -2.44 16.49
N GLU A 8 1.06 -3.53 17.22
CA GLU A 8 0.77 -4.85 16.64
C GLU A 8 -0.42 -4.83 15.65
N ASP A 9 -1.38 -3.94 15.89
CA ASP A 9 -2.52 -3.72 15.00
C ASP A 9 -2.11 -3.19 13.63
N PHE A 10 -1.24 -2.17 13.59
CA PHE A 10 -0.69 -1.66 12.34
C PHE A 10 0.14 -2.71 11.60
N LEU A 11 0.93 -3.51 12.32
CA LEU A 11 1.71 -4.59 11.70
C LEU A 11 0.80 -5.65 11.06
N ARG A 12 -0.34 -5.97 11.69
CA ARG A 12 -1.36 -6.86 11.10
C ARG A 12 -1.99 -6.24 9.86
N TRP A 13 -2.35 -4.96 9.95
CA TRP A 13 -2.90 -4.18 8.84
C TRP A 13 -1.92 -4.15 7.64
N TYR A 14 -0.65 -3.86 7.88
CA TYR A 14 0.38 -3.81 6.83
C TYR A 14 0.65 -5.18 6.23
N LYS A 15 0.65 -6.24 7.05
CA LYS A 15 0.77 -7.60 6.55
C LYS A 15 -0.39 -7.98 5.63
N ALA A 16 -1.62 -7.56 5.95
CA ALA A 16 -2.77 -7.75 5.09
C ALA A 16 -2.61 -7.00 3.76
N LEU A 17 -2.12 -5.75 3.79
CA LEU A 17 -1.79 -4.97 2.59
C LEU A 17 -0.78 -5.70 1.69
N GLN A 18 0.30 -6.24 2.28
CA GLN A 18 1.29 -7.03 1.55
C GLN A 18 0.70 -8.31 0.93
N GLN A 19 -0.23 -8.97 1.63
CA GLN A 19 -0.92 -10.15 1.11
C GLN A 19 -1.81 -9.81 -0.08
N ILE A 20 -2.56 -8.71 -0.03
CA ILE A 20 -3.41 -8.23 -1.13
C ILE A 20 -2.55 -7.93 -2.36
N ALA A 21 -1.45 -7.21 -2.16
CA ALA A 21 -0.51 -6.89 -3.23
C ALA A 21 0.16 -8.14 -3.81
N GLN A 22 0.44 -9.15 -2.99
CA GLN A 22 0.94 -10.44 -3.45
C GLN A 22 -0.08 -11.21 -4.28
N GLN A 23 -1.33 -11.24 -3.85
CA GLN A 23 -2.44 -11.90 -4.57
C GLN A 23 -2.71 -11.24 -5.93
N SER A 24 -2.48 -9.93 -6.02
CA SER A 24 -2.64 -9.15 -7.25
C SER A 24 -1.38 -9.08 -8.10
N GLU A 25 -0.32 -9.82 -7.75
CA GLU A 25 1.01 -9.79 -8.40
C GLU A 25 1.65 -8.38 -8.45
N SER A 26 1.19 -7.48 -7.60
CA SER A 26 1.54 -6.06 -7.55
C SER A 26 2.27 -5.67 -6.26
N GLN A 27 3.12 -6.57 -5.74
CA GLN A 27 3.92 -6.32 -4.55
C GLN A 27 4.79 -5.06 -4.65
N TRP A 28 5.14 -4.66 -5.87
CA TRP A 28 5.89 -3.45 -6.18
C TRP A 28 5.14 -2.15 -5.84
N LEU A 29 3.82 -2.20 -5.67
CA LEU A 29 3.00 -1.07 -5.20
C LEU A 29 3.19 -0.78 -3.72
N VAL A 30 3.45 -1.82 -2.92
CA VAL A 30 3.58 -1.68 -1.47
C VAL A 30 5.03 -1.38 -1.14
N SER A 31 5.29 -0.13 -0.73
CA SER A 31 6.61 0.27 -0.23
C SER A 31 7.06 -0.63 0.93
N ALA A 32 8.35 -1.01 0.91
CA ALA A 32 9.00 -1.71 2.01
C ALA A 32 9.14 -0.84 3.28
N ASP A 33 9.00 0.48 3.14
CA ASP A 33 8.98 1.40 4.27
C ASP A 33 7.55 1.53 4.82
N LEU A 34 7.35 0.94 5.99
CA LEU A 34 6.12 0.96 6.78
C LEU A 34 5.55 2.38 6.99
N ASN A 35 6.41 3.39 7.16
CA ASN A 35 5.97 4.76 7.42
C ASN A 35 5.22 5.37 6.23
N THR A 36 5.47 4.85 5.02
CA THR A 36 4.75 5.25 3.79
C THR A 36 3.25 5.00 3.94
N HIS A 37 2.88 3.89 4.60
CA HIS A 37 1.49 3.44 4.74
C HIS A 37 0.89 3.80 6.11
N PHE A 38 1.70 4.22 7.07
CA PHE A 38 1.23 4.59 8.41
C PHE A 38 0.23 5.75 8.36
N GLY A 39 0.41 6.70 7.43
CA GLY A 39 -0.53 7.80 7.24
C GLY A 39 -1.93 7.33 6.80
N ALA A 40 -2.02 6.28 5.99
CA ALA A 40 -3.29 5.70 5.57
C ALA A 40 -4.00 4.99 6.73
N TYR A 41 -3.23 4.19 7.49
CA TYR A 41 -3.71 3.56 8.72
C TYR A 41 -4.25 4.59 9.74
N GLN A 42 -3.53 5.71 9.94
CA GLN A 42 -3.98 6.76 10.85
C GLN A 42 -5.27 7.46 10.41
N LYS A 43 -5.57 7.46 9.11
CA LYS A 43 -6.85 7.95 8.56
C LYS A 43 -8.00 6.95 8.74
N GLY A 44 -7.72 5.75 9.24
CA GLY A 44 -8.69 4.67 9.39
C GLY A 44 -8.98 3.92 8.10
N LEU A 45 -8.12 4.06 7.08
CA LEU A 45 -8.25 3.29 5.84
C LEU A 45 -7.97 1.82 6.09
N SER A 46 -8.72 0.96 5.42
CA SER A 46 -8.48 -0.48 5.37
C SER A 46 -7.30 -0.81 4.45
N PRO A 47 -6.64 -1.97 4.61
CA PRO A 47 -5.55 -2.39 3.72
C PRO A 47 -5.99 -2.47 2.25
N GLU A 48 -7.24 -2.86 2.00
CA GLU A 48 -7.84 -2.91 0.68
C GLU A 48 -8.03 -1.52 0.06
N GLU A 49 -8.42 -0.53 0.87
CA GLU A 49 -8.62 0.85 0.42
C GLU A 49 -7.27 1.49 0.04
N GLU A 50 -6.24 1.34 0.89
CA GLU A 50 -4.89 1.79 0.54
C GLU A 50 -4.37 1.11 -0.72
N PHE A 51 -4.57 -0.21 -0.84
CA PHE A 51 -4.15 -0.93 -2.04
C PHE A 51 -4.85 -0.43 -3.30
N ALA A 52 -6.16 -0.15 -3.22
CA ALA A 52 -6.91 0.43 -4.33
C ALA A 52 -6.36 1.80 -4.73
N GLU A 53 -6.06 2.69 -3.77
CA GLU A 53 -5.45 3.99 -4.08
C GLU A 53 -4.06 3.82 -4.73
N LEU A 54 -3.23 2.90 -4.23
CA LEU A 54 -1.92 2.60 -4.81
C LEU A 54 -2.03 2.03 -6.24
N ASP A 55 -2.98 1.14 -6.47
CA ASP A 55 -3.25 0.55 -7.79
C ASP A 55 -3.76 1.61 -8.77
N GLU A 56 -4.70 2.46 -8.37
CA GLU A 56 -5.17 3.59 -9.18
C GLU A 56 -4.03 4.54 -9.56
N LEU A 57 -3.19 4.92 -8.59
CA LEU A 57 -2.01 5.76 -8.82
C LEU A 57 -1.02 5.12 -9.80
N ALA A 58 -0.83 3.81 -9.70
CA ALA A 58 0.04 3.06 -10.58
C ALA A 58 -0.53 2.89 -11.99
N GLN A 59 -1.84 2.66 -12.12
CA GLN A 59 -2.53 2.67 -13.41
C GLN A 59 -2.41 4.05 -14.07
N TRP A 60 -2.51 5.14 -13.29
CA TRP A 60 -2.35 6.49 -13.81
C TRP A 60 -0.93 6.80 -14.26
N ARG A 61 0.09 6.25 -13.58
CA ARG A 61 1.49 6.32 -14.03
C ARG A 61 1.85 5.33 -15.13
N GLY A 62 1.09 4.23 -15.23
CA GLY A 62 1.20 3.19 -16.26
C GLY A 62 0.39 3.48 -17.52
N CYS A 63 -0.47 4.50 -17.50
CA CYS A 63 -1.15 5.00 -18.68
C CYS A 63 -0.14 5.81 -19.50
N GLY A 64 0.46 5.13 -20.48
CA GLY A 64 1.49 5.66 -21.33
C GLY A 64 1.13 6.98 -22.01
N CYS A 65 2.17 7.73 -22.34
CA CYS A 65 2.16 8.63 -23.48
C CYS A 65 1.59 7.87 -24.70
N GLY A 66 0.33 8.12 -25.02
CA GLY A 66 -0.39 7.40 -26.07
C GLY A 66 -1.82 7.90 -26.25
N GLY A 67 -2.04 9.20 -26.10
CA GLY A 67 -3.28 9.87 -26.50
C GLY A 67 -2.98 10.77 -27.69
N SER A 68 -3.25 10.24 -28.89
CA SER A 68 -3.47 10.86 -30.23
C SER A 68 -2.74 12.15 -30.61
#